data_AF-A0A928U3D5-F1
#
_entry.id   AF-A0A928U3D5-F1
#
_cell.length_a   1.000
_cell.length_b   1.000
_cell.length_c   1.000
_cell.angle_alpha   90.00
_cell.angle_beta   90.00
_cell.angle_gamma   90.00
#
_symmetry.space_group_name_H-M   'P 1'
#
loop_
_entity.id
_entity.type
_entity.pdbx_description
1 polymer ?
#
loop_
_entity_poly.entity_id
_entity_poly.type
_entity_poly.pdbx_seq_one_letter_code
_entity_poly.pdbx_strand_id
1 'polypeptide(L)' 'MEYFLEKILEKFKKVKRVFSEEAMYAFMNYDWPGNIRELQNMIEIAVALSKSEIMNIDELPLPVTVEEFVALSRNP' A
#
# COMPACT_ATOMS: atom_id res chain seq x y z
N MET A 1 8.91 -4.56 0.56
CA MET A 1 7.80 -3.86 -0.11
C MET A 1 8.23 -3.33 -1.47
N GLU A 2 9.36 -2.61 -1.54
CA GLU A 2 9.96 -2.11 -2.78
C GLU A 2 10.07 -3.18 -3.87
N TYR A 3 10.55 -4.39 -3.54
CA TYR A 3 10.59 -5.52 -4.48
C TYR A 3 9.24 -5.82 -5.16
N PHE A 4 8.13 -5.81 -4.41
CA PHE A 4 6.81 -6.05 -4.98
C PHE A 4 6.36 -4.87 -5.85
N LEU A 5 6.60 -3.65 -5.36
CA LEU A 5 6.26 -2.43 -6.09
C LEU A 5 6.97 -2.36 -7.44
N GLU A 6 8.29 -2.57 -7.48
CA GLU A 6 9.07 -2.58 -8.72
C GLU A 6 8.56 -3.63 -9.71
N LYS A 7 8.39 -4.87 -9.24
CA LYS A 7 7.88 -5.98 -10.06
C LYS A 7 6.50 -5.69 -10.64
N ILE A 8 5.64 -5.04 -9.87
CA ILE A 8 4.29 -4.67 -10.30
C ILE A 8 4.35 -3.49 -11.28
N LEU A 9 5.17 -2.47 -11.03
CA LEU A 9 5.35 -1.35 -11.96
C LEU A 9 5.84 -1.81 -13.33
N GLU A 10 6.79 -2.74 -13.36
CA GLU A 10 7.24 -3.41 -14.59
C GLU A 10 6.09 -4.14 -15.30
N LYS A 11 5.32 -4.95 -14.55
CA LYS A 11 4.15 -5.69 -15.08
C LYS A 11 3.12 -4.75 -15.72
N PHE A 12 2.84 -3.61 -15.09
CA PHE A 12 1.86 -2.63 -15.57
C PHE A 12 2.43 -1.63 -16.59
N LYS A 13 3.73 -1.72 -16.94
CA LYS A 13 4.45 -0.75 -17.78
C LYS A 13 4.27 0.70 -17.29
N LYS A 14 4.13 0.88 -15.98
CA LYS A 14 4.01 2.18 -15.33
C LYS A 14 5.39 2.62 -14.84
N VAL A 15 5.77 3.85 -15.13
CA VAL A 15 7.04 4.43 -14.66
C VAL A 15 6.83 5.20 -13.36
N LYS A 16 7.77 5.04 -12.42
CA LYS A 16 7.97 5.83 -11.20
C LYS A 16 6.69 6.09 -10.39
N ARG A 17 6.30 5.11 -9.57
CA ARG A 17 5.36 5.36 -8.48
C ARG A 17 5.97 5.02 -7.14
N VAL A 18 5.65 5.84 -6.16
CA VAL A 18 6.07 5.67 -4.76
C VAL A 18 4.85 5.75 -3.87
N PHE A 19 4.89 5.07 -2.74
CA PHE A 19 3.91 5.30 -1.68
C PHE A 19 4.29 6.58 -0.93
N SER A 20 3.29 7.34 -0.50
CA SER A 20 3.46 8.34 0.56
C SER A 20 4.02 7.70 1.83
N GLU A 21 4.62 8.49 2.71
CA GLU A 21 5.15 7.99 3.98
C GLU A 21 4.05 7.35 4.84
N GLU A 22 2.85 7.95 4.84
CA GLU A 22 1.68 7.46 5.55
C GLU A 22 1.19 6.12 4.99
N ALA A 23 1.13 5.99 3.67
CA ALA A 23 0.81 4.74 3.00
C ALA A 23 1.84 3.65 3.33
N MET A 24 3.13 3.98 3.25
CA MET A 24 4.22 3.06 3.56
C MET A 24 4.13 2.58 5.01
N TYR A 25 3.91 3.50 5.95
CA TYR A 25 3.70 3.20 7.35
C TYR A 25 2.48 2.30 7.55
N ALA A 26 1.38 2.53 6.83
CA ALA A 26 0.21 1.65 6.88
C ALA A 26 0.50 0.24 6.39
N PHE A 27 1.23 0.10 5.29
CA PHE A 27 1.61 -1.22 4.80
C PHE A 27 2.54 -1.98 5.74
N MET A 28 3.42 -1.28 6.47
CA MET A 28 4.37 -1.89 7.41
C MET A 28 3.73 -2.31 8.73
N ASN A 29 2.69 -1.62 9.19
CA ASN A 29 2.05 -1.88 10.49
C ASN A 29 0.80 -2.76 10.41
N TYR A 30 0.36 -3.14 9.20
CA TYR A 30 -0.74 -4.08 9.05
C TYR A 30 -0.20 -5.53 9.15
N ASP A 31 -0.91 -6.38 9.90
CA ASP A 31 -0.46 -7.74 10.20
C ASP A 31 -0.54 -8.72 9.00
N TRP A 32 -1.21 -8.34 7.90
CA TRP A 32 -1.43 -9.17 6.71
C TRP A 32 -1.87 -10.61 7.08
N PRO A 33 -3.05 -10.79 7.72
CA PRO A 33 -3.49 -12.08 8.22
C PRO A 33 -3.58 -13.15 7.13
N GLY A 34 -3.90 -12.77 5.89
CA GLY A 34 -3.83 -13.67 4.73
C GLY A 34 -2.50 -13.65 4.01
N ASN A 35 -1.40 -13.38 4.74
CA ASN A 35 0.00 -13.50 4.38
C ASN A 35 0.52 -12.56 3.26
N ILE A 36 1.74 -12.83 2.79
CA ILE A 36 2.44 -12.03 1.77
C ILE A 36 1.67 -11.89 0.44
N ARG A 37 0.71 -12.79 0.15
CA ARG A 37 -0.16 -12.68 -1.03
C ARG A 37 -1.16 -11.54 -0.91
N GLU A 38 -1.69 -11.27 0.29
CA GLU A 38 -2.55 -10.11 0.52
C GLU A 38 -1.79 -8.81 0.31
N LEU A 39 -0.58 -8.71 0.86
CA LEU A 39 0.31 -7.56 0.63
C LEU A 39 0.55 -7.34 -0.87
N GLN A 40 0.88 -8.41 -1.61
CA GLN A 40 1.10 -8.32 -3.05
C GLN A 40 -0.16 -7.85 -3.81
N ASN A 41 -1.33 -8.44 -3.51
CA ASN A 41 -2.58 -8.06 -4.14
C ASN A 41 -2.94 -6.59 -3.85
N MET A 42 -2.72 -6.14 -2.62
CA MET A 42 -2.98 -4.76 -2.22
C MET A 42 -2.11 -3.76 -3.00
N ILE A 43 -0.80 -4.04 -3.12
CA ILE A 43 0.13 -3.23 -3.94
C ILE A 43 -0.29 -3.26 -5.41
N GLU A 44 -0.73 -4.41 -5.93
CA GLU A 44 -1.19 -4.54 -7.31
C GLU A 44 -2.42 -3.68 -7.59
N ILE A 45 -3.41 -3.70 -6.70
CA ILE A 45 -4.61 -2.86 -6.85
C ILE A 45 -4.24 -1.38 -6.69
N ALA A 46 -3.39 -1.02 -5.72
CA ALA A 46 -2.92 0.35 -5.54
C ALA A 46 -2.21 0.90 -6.80
N VAL A 47 -1.32 0.12 -7.41
CA VAL A 47 -0.66 0.50 -8.67
C VAL A 47 -1.66 0.56 -9.82
N ALA A 48 -2.64 -0.34 -9.90
CA ALA A 48 -3.66 -0.32 -10.93
C ALA A 48 -4.52 0.96 -10.86
N LEU A 49 -4.97 1.34 -9.66
CA LEU A 49 -5.89 2.45 -9.40
C LEU A 49 -5.21 3.83 -9.37
N SER A 50 -3.93 3.88 -9.03
CA SER A 50 -3.25 5.17 -8.85
C SER A 50 -3.23 5.99 -10.15
N LYS A 51 -3.46 7.28 -10.00
CA LYS A 51 -3.44 8.27 -11.08
C LYS A 51 -2.19 9.16 -10.97
N SER A 52 -1.67 9.27 -9.76
CA SER A 52 -0.55 10.08 -9.34
C SER A 52 0.76 9.29 -9.33
N GLU A 53 1.91 9.98 -9.33
CA GLU A 53 3.21 9.37 -9.05
C GLU A 53 3.36 8.99 -7.58
N ILE A 54 2.74 9.77 -6.68
CA ILE A 54 2.70 9.48 -5.24
C ILE A 54 1.35 8.85 -4.93
N MET A 55 1.37 7.62 -4.42
CA MET A 55 0.20 6.90 -3.94
C MET A 55 -0.08 7.26 -2.49
N ASN A 56 -1.10 8.07 -2.28
CA ASN A 56 -1.52 8.49 -0.95
C ASN A 56 -2.38 7.41 -0.28
N ILE A 57 -2.44 7.43 1.05
CA ILE A 57 -3.17 6.41 1.83
C ILE A 57 -4.67 6.36 1.49
N ASP A 58 -5.27 7.48 1.11
CA ASP A 58 -6.67 7.62 0.69
C ASP A 58 -6.96 7.03 -0.70
N GLU A 59 -5.92 6.84 -1.51
CA GLU A 59 -6.02 6.17 -2.81
C GLU A 59 -5.86 4.64 -2.70
N LEU A 60 -5.53 4.12 -1.51
CA LEU A 60 -5.30 2.70 -1.28
C LEU A 60 -6.59 1.98 -0.88
N PRO A 61 -6.82 0.75 -1.37
CA PRO A 61 -7.96 -0.06 -0.98
C PRO A 61 -7.69 -0.80 0.35
N LEU A 62 -7.12 -0.11 1.35
CA LEU A 62 -6.85 -0.72 2.65
C LEU A 62 -8.18 -1.04 3.35
N PRO A 63 -8.30 -2.21 4.00
CA PRO A 63 -9.50 -2.61 4.73
C PRO A 63 -9.70 -1.81 6.03
N VAL A 64 -8.67 -1.08 6.46
CA VAL A 64 -8.70 -0.20 7.63
C VAL A 64 -8.96 1.23 7.18
N THR A 65 -9.98 1.84 7.76
CA THR A 65 -10.19 3.28 7.66
C THR A 65 -8.98 4.02 8.25
N VAL A 66 -8.73 5.26 7.81
CA VAL A 66 -7.64 6.08 8.37
C VAL A 66 -7.80 6.22 9.90
N GLU A 67 -9.04 6.26 10.41
CA GLU A 67 -9.34 6.26 11.84
C GLU A 67 -8.92 4.97 12.56
N GLU A 68 -9.23 3.79 11.99
CA GLU A 68 -8.81 2.50 12.55
C GLU A 68 -7.29 2.35 12.54
N PHE A 69 -6.63 2.87 11.51
CA PHE A 69 -5.17 2.87 11.40
C PHE A 69 -4.48 3.75 12.46
N VAL A 70 -4.99 4.96 12.69
CA VAL A 70 -4.49 5.86 13.74
C VAL A 70 -4.76 5.26 15.14
N ALA A 71 -5.83 4.49 15.30
CA ALA A 71 -6.12 3.79 16.56
C ALA A 71 -5.17 2.61 16.81
N LEU A 72 -4.85 1.82 15.77
CA LEU A 72 -3.95 0.67 15.86
C LEU A 72 -2.48 1.07 16.08
N SER A 73 -2.04 2.18 15.47
CA SER A 73 -0.69 2.74 15.67
C SER A 73 -0.49 3.46 17.02
N ARG A 74 -1.56 3.63 17.81
CA ARG A 74 -1.55 4.32 19.11
C ARG A 74 -1.50 3.41 20.34
N ASN A 75 -1.35 2.09 20.18
CA ASN A 75 -1.23 1.22 21.36
C ASN A 75 0.23 1.19 21.88
N PRO A 76 0.47 1.46 23.18
CA PRO A 76 1.80 1.52 23.79
C PRO A 76 2.48 0.15 23.96
#